data_AF-A0A840NVD6-F1
#
_entry.id   AF-A0A840NVD6-F1
#
_cell.length_a   1.000
_cell.length_b   1.000
_cell.length_c   1.000
_cell.angle_alpha   90.00
_cell.angle_beta   90.00
_cell.angle_gamma   90.00
#
_symmetry.space_group_name_H-M   'P 1'
#
loop_
_entity.id
_entity.type
_entity.pdbx_description
1 polymer ?
#
loop_
_entity_poly.entity_id
_entity_poly.type
_entity_poly.pdbx_seq_one_letter_code
_entity_poly.pdbx_strand_id
1 'polypeptide(L)'
;MNYGNPKAQYYLGKIFLKGEGIDKNLVQAVRWFQLSARKGNPPAQAMFGNMMLQAGKTVRGTAMLTAAYEKANVKDKDWICSMKRARFFSL
;
A
#
# COMPACT_ATOMS: atom_id res chain seq x y z
N MET A 1 -3.16 17.05 -17.80
CA MET A 1 -2.17 17.02 -16.68
C MET A 1 -2.65 16.03 -15.63
N ASN A 2 -1.97 14.88 -15.48
CA ASN A 2 -2.46 13.73 -14.69
C ASN A 2 -1.65 13.48 -13.39
N TYR A 3 -0.97 14.51 -12.87
CA TYR A 3 -0.15 14.44 -11.63
C TYR A 3 -0.98 14.19 -10.35
N GLY A 4 -2.30 14.06 -10.50
CA GLY A 4 -3.27 13.95 -9.43
C GLY A 4 -3.77 12.54 -9.12
N ASN A 5 -3.66 11.57 -10.05
CA ASN A 5 -4.48 10.36 -9.93
C ASN A 5 -3.91 9.36 -8.88
N PRO A 6 -4.63 9.08 -7.79
CA PRO A 6 -4.19 8.13 -6.78
C PRO A 6 -3.85 6.75 -7.36
N LYS A 7 -4.62 6.25 -8.34
CA LYS A 7 -4.35 4.96 -8.97
C LYS A 7 -3.03 4.95 -9.71
N ALA A 8 -2.73 6.01 -10.48
CA ALA A 8 -1.46 6.12 -11.20
C ALA A 8 -0.26 6.14 -10.24
N GLN A 9 -0.36 6.90 -9.14
CA GLN A 9 0.67 6.94 -8.10
C GLN A 9 0.87 5.56 -7.45
N TYR A 10 -0.21 4.80 -7.23
CA TYR A 10 -0.11 3.42 -6.75
C TYR A 10 0.60 2.50 -7.75
N TYR A 11 0.27 2.59 -9.04
CA TYR A 11 0.93 1.80 -10.08
C TYR A 11 2.42 2.12 -10.18
N LEU A 12 2.80 3.40 -10.12
CA LEU A 12 4.20 3.82 -10.03
C LEU A 12 4.91 3.18 -8.84
N GLY A 13 4.28 3.22 -7.66
CA GLY A 13 4.82 2.56 -6.47
C GLY A 13 5.04 1.05 -6.67
N LYS A 14 4.13 0.36 -7.37
CA LYS A 14 4.28 -1.06 -7.72
C LYS A 14 5.44 -1.31 -8.68
N ILE A 15 5.62 -0.45 -9.68
CA ILE A 15 6.71 -0.58 -10.65
C ILE A 15 8.05 -0.46 -9.91
N PHE A 16 8.22 0.53 -9.03
CA PHE A 16 9.42 0.66 -8.19
C PHE A 16 9.60 -0.49 -7.19
N LEU A 17 8.51 -1.06 -6.67
CA LEU A 17 8.55 -2.20 -5.74
C LEU A 17 9.04 -3.47 -6.44
N LYS A 18 8.57 -3.71 -7.66
CA LYS A 18 8.90 -4.90 -8.44
C LYS A 18 10.22 -4.78 -9.20
N GLY A 19 10.58 -3.57 -9.64
CA GLY A 19 11.69 -3.35 -10.56
C GLY A 19 11.38 -3.80 -12.00
N GLU A 20 10.12 -3.74 -12.43
CA GLU A 20 9.76 -4.09 -13.81
C GLU A 20 10.20 -2.97 -14.77
N GLY A 21 11.37 -3.15 -15.40
CA GLY A 21 11.94 -2.19 -16.35
C GLY A 21 12.74 -1.03 -15.74
N ILE A 22 12.89 -1.02 -14.40
CA ILE A 22 13.72 -0.07 -13.65
C ILE A 22 14.36 -0.77 -12.44
N ASP A 23 15.41 -0.19 -11.86
CA ASP A 23 15.98 -0.71 -10.63
C ASP A 23 14.96 -0.67 -9.48
N LYS A 24 14.90 -1.78 -8.75
CA LYS A 24 14.04 -1.90 -7.57
C LYS A 24 14.42 -0.84 -6.55
N ASN A 25 13.48 0.03 -6.21
CA ASN A 25 13.71 1.12 -5.27
C ASN A 25 12.56 1.20 -4.26
N LEU A 26 12.78 0.57 -3.11
CA LEU A 26 11.81 0.55 -2.01
C LEU A 26 11.52 1.95 -1.48
N VAL A 27 12.52 2.84 -1.45
CA VAL A 27 12.35 4.22 -0.97
C VAL A 27 11.40 5.00 -1.87
N GLN A 28 11.56 4.87 -3.19
CA GLN A 28 10.65 5.48 -4.16
C GLN A 28 9.27 4.84 -4.10
N ALA A 29 9.19 3.51 -4.03
CA ALA A 29 7.91 2.80 -3.90
C ALA A 29 7.11 3.31 -2.69
N VAL A 30 7.75 3.43 -1.53
CA VAL A 30 7.16 3.98 -0.31
C VAL A 30 6.65 5.40 -0.53
N ARG A 31 7.42 6.28 -1.15
CA ARG A 31 7.00 7.67 -1.43
C ARG A 31 5.74 7.72 -2.30
N TRP A 32 5.69 6.92 -3.37
CA TRP A 32 4.54 6.87 -4.26
C TRP A 32 3.30 6.28 -3.59
N PHE A 33 3.46 5.21 -2.82
CA PHE A 33 2.35 4.66 -2.03
C PHE A 33 1.86 5.64 -0.98
N GLN A 34 2.76 6.35 -0.28
CA GLN A 34 2.38 7.38 0.70
C GLN A 34 1.57 8.50 0.05
N LEU A 35 1.99 8.98 -1.13
CA LEU A 35 1.28 10.05 -1.84
C LEU A 35 -0.13 9.62 -2.26
N SER A 36 -0.25 8.38 -2.77
CA SER A 36 -1.52 7.77 -3.16
C SER A 36 -2.42 7.49 -1.94
N ALA A 37 -1.84 7.02 -0.84
CA ALA A 37 -2.53 6.74 0.42
C ALA A 37 -3.11 8.01 1.05
N ARG A 38 -2.39 9.14 0.98
CA ARG A 38 -2.86 10.46 1.42
C ARG A 38 -4.08 10.94 0.64
N LYS A 39 -4.24 10.50 -0.61
CA LYS A 39 -5.40 10.79 -1.46
C LYS A 39 -6.55 9.79 -1.25
N GLY A 40 -6.46 8.95 -0.21
CA GLY A 40 -7.52 8.02 0.16
C GLY A 40 -7.57 6.76 -0.70
N ASN A 41 -6.50 6.40 -1.41
CA ASN A 41 -6.48 5.20 -2.24
C ASN A 41 -6.31 3.92 -1.39
N PRO A 42 -7.34 3.04 -1.30
CA PRO A 42 -7.26 1.85 -0.46
C PRO A 42 -6.09 0.89 -0.77
N PRO A 43 -5.83 0.49 -2.03
CA PRO A 43 -4.68 -0.34 -2.37
C PRO A 43 -3.33 0.26 -1.93
N ALA A 44 -3.17 1.58 -2.03
CA ALA A 44 -1.94 2.23 -1.60
C ALA A 44 -1.79 2.31 -0.08
N GLN A 45 -2.90 2.54 0.63
CA GLN A 45 -2.92 2.50 2.10
C GLN A 45 -2.53 1.12 2.62
N ALA A 46 -3.02 0.05 1.97
CA ALA A 46 -2.66 -1.32 2.33
C ALA A 46 -1.17 -1.60 2.08
N MET A 47 -0.64 -1.24 0.89
CA MET A 47 0.78 -1.44 0.58
C MET A 47 1.71 -0.62 1.49
N PHE A 48 1.40 0.66 1.70
CA PHE A 48 2.17 1.52 2.60
C PHE A 48 2.09 1.04 4.05
N GLY A 49 0.92 0.60 4.50
CA GLY A 49 0.72 -0.01 5.81
C GLY A 49 1.56 -1.28 6.00
N ASN A 50 1.60 -2.15 5.00
CA ASN A 50 2.45 -3.34 5.02
C ASN A 50 3.95 -3.00 5.08
N MET A 51 4.40 -1.98 4.35
CA MET A 51 5.79 -1.51 4.43
C MET A 51 6.11 -0.89 5.80
N MET A 52 5.17 -0.15 6.40
CA MET A 52 5.32 0.35 7.76
C MET A 52 5.42 -0.78 8.78
N LEU A 53 4.67 -1.86 8.62
CA LEU A 53 4.78 -3.06 9.46
C LEU A 53 6.18 -3.68 9.37
N GLN A 54 6.71 -3.85 8.16
CA GLN A 54 8.06 -4.36 7.94
C GLN A 54 9.14 -3.45 8.55
N ALA A 55 8.91 -2.14 8.57
CA ALA A 55 9.79 -1.16 9.20
C ALA A 55 9.61 -1.05 10.74
N GLY A 56 8.86 -1.97 11.37
CA GLY A 56 8.61 -1.98 12.82
C GLY A 56 7.55 -0.98 13.31
N LYS A 57 6.92 -0.21 12.41
CA LYS A 57 5.88 0.79 12.73
C LYS A 57 4.50 0.13 12.76
N THR A 58 4.30 -0.81 13.68
CA THR A 58 3.13 -1.68 13.72
C THR A 58 1.81 -0.93 13.90
N VAL A 59 1.73 0.01 14.85
CA VAL A 59 0.50 0.78 15.14
C VAL A 59 -0.01 1.55 13.91
N ARG A 60 0.89 2.26 13.21
CA ARG A 60 0.51 2.99 11.99
C ARG A 60 0.19 2.05 10.84
N GLY A 61 0.95 0.96 10.70
CA GLY A 61 0.73 -0.03 9.64
C GLY A 61 -0.62 -0.74 9.75
N THR A 62 -1.01 -1.17 10.95
CA THR A 62 -2.30 -1.82 11.21
C THR A 62 -3.48 -0.86 11.04
N ALA A 63 -3.35 0.40 11.50
CA ALA A 63 -4.35 1.43 11.29
C ALA A 63 -4.58 1.69 9.79
N MET A 64 -3.51 1.78 9.00
CA MET A 64 -3.60 1.99 7.56
C MET A 64 -4.23 0.81 6.82
N LEU A 65 -3.90 -0.43 7.19
CA LEU A 65 -4.54 -1.63 6.62
C LEU A 65 -6.03 -1.70 6.95
N THR A 66 -6.42 -1.28 8.14
CA THR A 66 -7.83 -1.29 8.57
C THR A 66 -8.62 -0.23 7.82
N ALA A 67 -8.10 1.00 7.75
CA ALA A 67 -8.70 2.07 6.94
C ALA A 67 -8.77 1.71 5.45
N ALA A 68 -7.75 1.04 4.92
CA ALA A 68 -7.73 0.54 3.55
C ALA A 68 -8.87 -0.48 3.33
N TYR A 69 -9.01 -1.45 4.23
CA TYR A 69 -10.04 -2.47 4.11
C TYR A 69 -11.46 -1.89 4.14
N GLU A 70 -11.73 -0.92 5.01
CA GLU A 70 -13.03 -0.27 5.11
C GLU A 70 -13.41 0.47 3.82
N LYS A 71 -12.45 1.22 3.25
CA LYS A 71 -12.65 2.06 2.06
C LYS A 71 -12.47 1.32 0.74
N ALA A 72 -11.97 0.08 0.76
CA ALA A 72 -11.74 -0.71 -0.43
C ALA A 72 -13.03 -1.20 -1.09
N ASN A 73 -12.99 -1.30 -2.42
CA ASN A 73 -14.02 -1.99 -3.19
C ASN A 73 -13.96 -3.50 -2.96
N VAL A 74 -15.02 -4.23 -3.29
CA VAL A 74 -15.12 -5.70 -3.10
C VAL A 74 -13.89 -6.42 -3.67
N LYS A 75 -13.47 -6.10 -4.90
CA LYS A 75 -12.29 -6.69 -5.54
C LYS A 75 -10.98 -6.45 -4.78
N ASP A 76 -10.83 -5.28 -4.16
CA ASP A 76 -9.63 -4.93 -3.42
C ASP A 76 -9.67 -5.47 -1.99
N LYS A 77 -10.86 -5.62 -1.41
CA LYS A 77 -11.08 -6.16 -0.07
C LYS A 77 -10.56 -7.60 0.06
N ASP A 78 -10.69 -8.44 -0.97
CA ASP A 78 -10.23 -9.83 -0.94
C ASP A 78 -8.74 -9.94 -0.61
N TRP A 79 -7.89 -9.29 -1.41
CA TRP A 79 -6.45 -9.37 -1.21
C TRP A 79 -5.98 -8.54 -0.01
N ILE A 80 -6.63 -7.41 0.31
CA ILE A 80 -6.33 -6.62 1.52
C ILE A 80 -6.65 -7.43 2.78
N CYS A 81 -7.76 -8.17 2.78
CA CYS A 81 -8.14 -9.07 3.88
C CYS A 81 -7.11 -10.17 4.07
N SER A 82 -6.66 -10.80 2.97
CA SER A 82 -5.59 -11.80 3.01
C SER A 82 -4.32 -11.23 3.63
N MET A 83 -3.92 -10.01 3.22
CA MET A 83 -2.74 -9.33 3.76
C MET A 83 -2.87 -9.00 5.25
N LYS A 84 -4.06 -8.60 5.69
CA LYS A 84 -4.37 -8.39 7.12
C LYS A 84 -4.29 -9.71 7.89
N ARG A 85 -4.86 -10.80 7.38
CA ARG A 85 -4.87 -12.12 8.03
C ARG A 85 -3.50 -12.79 8.09
N ALA A 86 -2.68 -12.67 7.05
CA ALA A 86 -1.31 -13.19 7.02
C ALA A 86 -0.47 -12.65 8.20
N ARG A 87 -0.81 -11.45 8.70
CA ARG A 87 -0.17 -10.89 9.89
C ARG A 87 -0.65 -11.51 11.20
N PHE A 88 -1.93 -11.84 11.33
CA PHE A 88 -2.48 -12.46 12.54
C PHE A 88 -2.03 -13.90 12.73
N PHE A 89 -1.66 -14.61 11.65
CA PHE A 89 -1.13 -15.97 11.71
C PHE A 89 0.41 -16.05 11.87
N SER A 90 1.12 -14.91 11.92
CA SER A 90 2.58 -14.85 12.10
C SER A 90 3.00 -14.27 13.46
N LEU A 91 2.06 -14.22 14.41
CA LEU A 91 2.26 -13.93 15.84
C LEU A 91 1.90 -15.19 16.64
#